data_AF-A0A9P7EVD3-F1
#
_entry.id   AF-A0A9P7EVD3-F1
#
_cell.length_a   1.000
_cell.length_b   1.000
_cell.length_c   1.000
_cell.angle_alpha   90.00
_cell.angle_beta   90.00
_cell.angle_gamma   90.00
#
_symmetry.space_group_name_H-M   'P 1'
#
loop_
_entity.id
_entity.type
_entity.pdbx_description
1 polymer ?
#
loop_
_entity_poly.entity_id
_entity_poly.type
_entity_poly.pdbx_seq_one_letter_code
_entity_poly.pdbx_strand_id
1 'polypeptide(L)'
;MGHLQASKEISWTVVDALDPSDITISHIFEQIVSQRSLQPSKGPLDDLESIFRWPADINAIASSTEYFGASGSDLWTSADTQNSRHTTLSSLSVSHHPNVTCATEDNSVPPFNPSLPDWMILTAPKISCWYSHVSAIRQFIGRVNTTPEDVAVFLEDDIDMERDIEIRMRHIWPSLPHGWDMVFLGHCWSNESFYSALPSSQLYDLPTRSHIHPSYSPRCTHAYALSLSGARRLLQHLRHPPFAYSRALDQAFSWLIESGRLRAFSVVPSVVIQRKVLSSDIFPGSGVGSAWREHLVNGVFGA
;
A
#
# COMPACT_ATOMS: atom_id res chain seq x y z
N MET A 1 -7.87 -15.43 11.12
CA MET A 1 -8.75 -14.33 11.54
C MET A 1 -9.65 -14.61 12.76
N GLY A 2 -10.41 -15.71 12.84
CA GLY A 2 -11.37 -15.93 13.94
C GLY A 2 -10.82 -15.80 15.37
N HIS A 3 -9.58 -16.25 15.64
CA HIS A 3 -8.93 -16.08 16.95
C HIS A 3 -8.56 -14.63 17.27
N LEU A 4 -8.21 -13.82 16.27
CA LEU A 4 -7.93 -12.39 16.44
C LEU A 4 -9.22 -11.61 16.67
N GLN A 5 -10.28 -11.94 15.93
CA GLN A 5 -11.60 -11.31 16.08
C GLN A 5 -12.23 -11.60 17.44
N ALA A 6 -12.08 -12.83 17.94
CA ALA A 6 -12.57 -13.22 19.26
C ALA A 6 -11.81 -12.51 20.41
N SER A 7 -10.65 -11.92 20.15
CA SER A 7 -9.79 -11.37 21.19
C SER A 7 -10.21 -9.97 21.67
N LYS A 8 -11.07 -9.21 20.96
CA LYS A 8 -11.39 -7.80 21.29
C LYS A 8 -12.77 -7.33 20.81
N GLU A 9 -13.36 -6.35 21.51
CA GLU A 9 -14.57 -5.59 21.14
C GLU A 9 -14.31 -4.60 19.98
N ILE A 10 -13.71 -5.07 18.88
CA ILE A 10 -13.38 -4.25 17.70
C ILE A 10 -14.36 -4.58 16.58
N SER A 11 -14.87 -3.55 15.90
CA SER A 11 -15.66 -3.73 14.67
C SER A 11 -14.74 -4.08 13.51
N TRP A 12 -14.89 -5.30 12.99
CA TRP A 12 -14.12 -5.78 11.84
C TRP A 12 -14.93 -5.61 10.56
N THR A 13 -14.28 -5.08 9.52
CA THR A 13 -14.79 -5.16 8.15
C THR A 13 -13.83 -6.06 7.38
N VAL A 14 -14.35 -7.16 6.84
CA VAL A 14 -13.58 -8.03 5.94
C VAL A 14 -13.74 -7.49 4.53
N VAL A 15 -12.63 -7.31 3.84
CA VAL A 15 -12.58 -6.93 2.43
C VAL A 15 -11.87 -8.06 1.71
N ASP A 16 -12.59 -8.76 0.83
CA ASP A 16 -12.00 -9.85 0.05
C ASP A 16 -10.97 -9.28 -0.92
N ALA A 17 -9.77 -9.88 -0.90
CA ALA A 17 -8.76 -9.58 -1.89
C ALA A 17 -9.21 -10.07 -3.26
N LEU A 18 -8.91 -9.29 -4.30
CA LEU A 18 -9.21 -9.69 -5.66
C LEU A 18 -8.24 -10.81 -6.08
N ASP A 19 -8.75 -11.81 -6.80
CA ASP A 19 -7.91 -12.90 -7.31
C ASP A 19 -7.02 -12.38 -8.47
N PRO A 20 -5.73 -12.73 -8.53
CA PRO A 20 -4.85 -12.31 -9.63
C PRO A 20 -5.33 -12.75 -11.03
N SER A 21 -6.18 -13.77 -11.13
CA SER A 21 -6.79 -14.26 -12.37
C SER A 21 -8.09 -13.54 -12.76
N ASP A 22 -8.58 -12.60 -11.95
CA ASP A 22 -9.79 -11.83 -12.24
C ASP A 22 -9.60 -10.97 -13.51
N ILE A 23 -10.65 -10.89 -14.34
CA ILE A 23 -10.64 -10.11 -15.60
C ILE A 23 -10.31 -8.63 -15.38
N THR A 24 -10.66 -8.09 -14.20
CA THR A 24 -10.33 -6.74 -13.77
C THR A 24 -8.82 -6.50 -13.74
N ILE A 25 -8.04 -7.49 -13.29
CA ILE A 25 -6.58 -7.42 -13.25
C ILE A 25 -6.00 -7.38 -14.67
N SER A 26 -6.57 -8.16 -15.57
CA SER A 26 -6.19 -8.15 -17.00
C SER A 26 -6.46 -6.78 -17.63
N HIS A 27 -7.63 -6.18 -17.39
CA HIS A 27 -7.96 -4.85 -17.89
C HIS A 27 -7.03 -3.76 -17.34
N ILE A 28 -6.66 -3.82 -16.05
CA ILE A 28 -5.68 -2.89 -15.47
C ILE A 28 -4.33 -3.05 -16.17
N PHE A 29 -3.88 -4.29 -16.40
CA PHE A 29 -2.63 -4.55 -17.14
C PHE A 29 -2.63 -3.92 -18.53
N GLU A 30 -3.72 -4.06 -19.29
CA GLU A 30 -3.87 -3.46 -20.61
C GLU A 30 -3.77 -1.94 -20.57
N GLN A 31 -4.39 -1.31 -19.57
CA GLN A 31 -4.28 0.15 -19.38
C GLN A 31 -2.85 0.56 -19.09
N ILE A 32 -2.13 -0.17 -18.23
CA ILE A 32 -0.72 0.11 -17.93
C ILE A 32 0.13 0.04 -19.19
N VAL A 33 -0.02 -1.01 -20.00
CA VAL A 33 0.71 -1.19 -21.26
C VAL A 33 0.38 -0.05 -22.24
N SER A 34 -0.91 0.26 -22.40
CA SER A 34 -1.36 1.35 -23.28
C SER A 34 -0.83 2.71 -22.85
N GLN A 35 -0.81 3.01 -21.55
CA GLN A 35 -0.29 4.29 -21.04
C GLN A 35 1.23 4.39 -21.27
N ARG A 36 1.97 3.28 -21.12
CA ARG A 36 3.41 3.25 -21.32
C ARG A 36 3.83 3.32 -22.78
N SER A 37 3.06 2.74 -23.70
CA SER A 37 3.34 2.85 -25.14
C SER A 37 3.15 4.27 -25.70
N LEU A 38 2.33 5.08 -25.03
CA LEU A 38 2.08 6.48 -25.41
C LEU A 38 3.14 7.44 -24.88
N GLN A 39 4.02 7.01 -23.97
CA GLN A 39 5.11 7.86 -23.50
C GLN A 39 6.19 7.96 -24.60
N PRO A 40 6.55 9.19 -25.05
CA PRO A 40 7.54 9.36 -26.09
C PRO A 40 8.88 8.76 -25.63
N SER A 41 9.51 7.99 -26.52
CA SER A 41 10.89 7.55 -26.34
C SER A 41 11.76 8.80 -26.16
N LYS A 42 12.40 8.96 -24.99
CA LYS A 42 13.28 10.10 -24.67
C LYS A 42 14.26 10.37 -25.83
N GLY A 43 13.94 11.36 -26.66
CA GLY A 43 14.85 11.95 -27.64
C GLY A 43 15.77 12.98 -26.96
N PRO A 44 16.90 13.37 -27.57
CA PRO A 44 17.91 14.20 -26.90
C PRO A 44 17.52 15.67 -26.74
N LEU A 45 16.51 16.15 -27.48
CA LEU A 45 16.03 17.53 -27.45
C LEU A 45 14.50 17.52 -27.61
N ASP A 46 13.83 18.37 -26.85
CA ASP A 46 12.38 18.68 -26.87
C ASP A 46 11.42 17.64 -26.26
N ASP A 47 11.01 17.86 -24.99
CA ASP A 47 9.60 18.17 -24.69
C ASP A 47 9.40 18.56 -23.21
N LEU A 48 9.25 19.86 -22.96
CA LEU A 48 8.90 20.43 -21.64
C LEU A 48 7.49 20.01 -21.18
N GLU A 49 6.67 19.45 -22.07
CA GLU A 49 5.28 19.01 -21.82
C GLU A 49 5.16 17.52 -21.40
N SER A 50 6.21 16.70 -21.59
CA SER A 50 6.19 15.27 -21.19
C SER A 50 6.55 15.00 -19.72
N ILE A 51 6.76 16.07 -18.95
CA ILE A 51 7.22 15.99 -17.56
C ILE A 51 6.06 15.53 -16.69
N PHE A 52 6.19 14.35 -16.07
CA PHE A 52 5.28 13.88 -15.05
C PHE A 52 5.04 14.94 -13.97
N ARG A 53 3.78 15.14 -13.58
CA ARG A 53 3.40 16.09 -12.53
C ARG A 53 2.28 15.53 -11.69
N TRP A 54 2.50 15.58 -10.38
CA TRP A 54 1.43 15.32 -9.43
C TRP A 54 0.35 16.42 -9.51
N PRO A 55 -0.93 16.06 -9.31
CA PRO A 55 -1.99 17.05 -9.15
C PRO A 55 -1.67 18.04 -8.03
N ALA A 56 -1.79 19.34 -8.32
CA ALA A 56 -1.41 20.42 -7.40
C ALA A 56 -2.34 20.52 -6.16
N ASP A 57 -3.53 19.94 -6.26
CA ASP A 57 -4.63 20.01 -5.30
C ASP A 57 -4.70 18.82 -4.33
N ILE A 58 -3.77 17.86 -4.41
CA ILE A 58 -3.79 16.65 -3.55
C ILE A 58 -3.94 17.01 -2.06
N ASN A 59 -3.16 17.97 -1.57
CA ASN A 59 -3.18 18.34 -0.15
C ASN A 59 -4.49 19.03 0.25
N ALA A 60 -5.08 19.82 -0.65
CA ALA A 60 -6.37 20.47 -0.43
C ALA A 60 -7.48 19.41 -0.36
N ILE A 61 -7.51 18.46 -1.30
CA ILE A 61 -8.51 17.39 -1.32
C ILE A 61 -8.35 16.45 -0.11
N ALA A 62 -7.11 16.15 0.28
CA ALA A 62 -6.82 15.32 1.45
C ALA A 62 -7.37 15.93 2.75
N SER A 63 -7.41 17.26 2.84
CA SER A 63 -7.89 17.99 4.02
C SER A 63 -9.40 18.26 3.97
N SER A 64 -10.06 18.00 2.84
CA SER A 64 -11.50 18.26 2.69
C SER A 64 -12.36 17.11 3.22
N THR A 65 -13.58 17.44 3.63
CA THR A 65 -14.63 16.49 4.01
C THR A 65 -15.58 16.20 2.86
N GLU A 66 -15.32 16.74 1.67
CA GLU A 66 -16.18 16.58 0.51
C GLU A 66 -16.18 15.13 0.01
N TYR A 67 -17.27 14.79 -0.67
CA TYR A 67 -17.45 13.49 -1.31
C TYR A 67 -16.26 13.15 -2.19
N PHE A 68 -15.70 11.96 -1.99
CA PHE A 68 -14.51 11.49 -2.68
C PHE A 68 -14.90 10.47 -3.75
N GLY A 69 -15.30 10.99 -4.92
CA GLY A 69 -15.72 10.16 -6.05
C GLY A 69 -14.57 9.40 -6.73
N ALA A 70 -14.93 8.48 -7.62
CA ALA A 70 -13.99 7.77 -8.49
C ALA A 70 -13.27 8.74 -9.43
N SER A 71 -11.95 8.59 -9.59
CA SER A 71 -11.18 9.34 -10.60
C SER A 71 -9.87 8.63 -10.97
N GLY A 72 -9.19 9.11 -12.00
CA GLY A 72 -7.91 8.55 -12.43
C GLY A 72 -8.02 7.07 -12.79
N SER A 73 -7.17 6.23 -12.21
CA SER A 73 -7.19 4.78 -12.46
C SER A 73 -8.44 4.07 -11.93
N ASP A 74 -9.26 4.72 -11.09
CA ASP A 74 -10.55 4.14 -10.67
C ASP A 74 -11.48 3.89 -11.87
N LEU A 75 -11.30 4.65 -12.96
CA LEU A 75 -12.13 4.58 -14.16
C LEU A 75 -11.69 3.48 -15.14
N TRP A 76 -10.54 2.84 -14.89
CA TRP A 76 -10.01 1.76 -15.74
C TRP A 76 -10.88 0.50 -15.67
N THR A 77 -11.63 0.34 -14.58
CA THR A 77 -12.44 -0.85 -14.31
C THR A 77 -13.95 -0.56 -14.37
N SER A 78 -14.36 0.64 -14.80
CA SER A 78 -15.78 1.01 -14.91
C SER A 78 -16.48 0.33 -16.09
N ALA A 79 -17.79 0.04 -15.96
CA ALA A 79 -18.56 -0.65 -17.01
C ALA A 79 -18.62 0.11 -18.36
N ASP A 80 -18.55 1.44 -18.34
CA ASP A 80 -18.57 2.26 -19.57
C ASP A 80 -17.30 2.11 -20.41
N THR A 81 -16.15 1.83 -19.79
CA THR A 81 -14.90 1.51 -20.50
C THR A 81 -14.90 0.09 -21.05
N GLN A 82 -15.72 -0.82 -20.50
CA GLN A 82 -15.87 -2.19 -20.98
C GLN A 82 -16.76 -2.26 -22.24
N ASN A 83 -17.85 -1.47 -22.31
CA ASN A 83 -18.79 -1.51 -23.45
C ASN A 83 -18.22 -0.94 -24.76
N SER A 84 -17.23 -0.04 -24.72
CA SER A 84 -16.66 0.58 -25.93
C SER A 84 -15.61 -0.27 -26.66
N ARG A 85 -15.19 -1.41 -26.08
CA ARG A 85 -14.18 -2.31 -26.67
C ARG A 85 -14.71 -3.71 -27.02
N HIS A 86 -16.02 -3.94 -26.88
CA HIS A 86 -16.64 -5.25 -27.17
C HIS A 86 -16.76 -5.62 -28.66
N THR A 87 -16.33 -4.76 -29.58
CA THR A 87 -16.12 -5.16 -30.99
C THR A 87 -14.65 -5.48 -31.23
N THR A 88 -14.32 -6.79 -31.27
CA THR A 88 -13.17 -7.46 -31.91
C THR A 88 -12.07 -8.16 -31.11
N LEU A 89 -12.14 -8.34 -29.78
CA LEU A 89 -11.17 -9.20 -29.05
C LEU A 89 -11.80 -10.19 -28.08
N SER A 90 -12.78 -10.96 -28.56
CA SER A 90 -13.07 -12.28 -27.97
C SER A 90 -12.02 -13.27 -28.46
N SER A 91 -11.04 -13.61 -27.60
CA SER A 91 -10.21 -14.85 -27.61
C SER A 91 -8.74 -14.69 -27.18
N LEU A 92 -8.34 -13.59 -26.53
CA LEU A 92 -7.04 -13.61 -25.84
C LEU A 92 -7.17 -14.43 -24.56
N SER A 93 -6.73 -15.68 -24.66
CA SER A 93 -6.35 -16.53 -23.54
C SER A 93 -5.60 -15.74 -22.47
N VAL A 94 -5.93 -16.01 -21.20
CA VAL A 94 -5.28 -15.55 -19.95
C VAL A 94 -3.74 -15.75 -19.91
N SER A 95 -3.15 -16.35 -20.94
CA SER A 95 -1.74 -16.72 -21.00
C SER A 95 -0.88 -15.64 -21.64
N HIS A 96 -0.06 -15.00 -20.81
CA HIS A 96 1.05 -14.08 -21.09
C HIS A 96 0.71 -12.59 -21.10
N HIS A 97 0.56 -12.01 -19.90
CA HIS A 97 0.86 -10.59 -19.72
C HIS A 97 2.31 -10.33 -20.16
N PRO A 98 2.59 -9.25 -20.91
CA PRO A 98 3.96 -8.88 -21.23
C PRO A 98 4.74 -8.62 -19.95
N ASN A 99 6.04 -8.90 -19.94
CA ASN A 99 6.88 -8.54 -18.81
C ASN A 99 7.01 -7.02 -18.73
N VAL A 100 6.36 -6.42 -17.74
CA VAL A 100 6.34 -4.98 -17.53
C VAL A 100 7.28 -4.64 -16.36
N THR A 101 8.24 -3.76 -16.57
CA THR A 101 9.16 -3.35 -15.50
C THR A 101 8.48 -2.45 -14.47
N CYS A 102 8.74 -2.62 -13.18
CA CYS A 102 8.30 -1.68 -12.15
C CYS A 102 8.98 -0.32 -12.34
N ALA A 103 8.26 0.78 -12.11
CA ALA A 103 8.85 2.10 -12.00
C ALA A 103 9.69 2.22 -10.72
N THR A 104 10.79 2.96 -10.78
CA THR A 104 11.72 3.15 -9.65
C THR A 104 11.50 4.48 -8.91
N GLU A 105 10.91 5.47 -9.60
CA GLU A 105 10.59 6.81 -9.09
C GLU A 105 9.18 7.19 -9.57
N ASP A 106 8.77 8.45 -9.56
CA ASP A 106 7.44 8.91 -9.99
C ASP A 106 6.85 8.15 -11.20
N ASN A 107 7.42 8.30 -12.40
CA ASN A 107 7.06 7.47 -13.58
C ASN A 107 8.29 6.93 -14.34
N SER A 108 9.47 6.97 -13.73
CA SER A 108 10.70 6.46 -14.32
C SER A 108 10.65 4.92 -14.41
N VAL A 109 10.43 4.39 -15.61
CA VAL A 109 10.41 2.95 -15.89
C VAL A 109 11.70 2.55 -16.61
N PRO A 110 12.57 1.72 -16.00
CA PRO A 110 13.73 1.21 -16.70
C PRO A 110 13.34 0.23 -17.82
N PRO A 111 14.13 0.16 -18.91
CA PRO A 111 13.92 -0.83 -19.96
C PRO A 111 13.88 -2.25 -19.39
N PHE A 112 13.01 -3.08 -19.95
CA PHE A 112 12.95 -4.49 -19.56
C PHE A 112 14.27 -5.19 -19.85
N ASN A 113 14.75 -5.96 -18.87
CA ASN A 113 15.89 -6.85 -19.01
C ASN A 113 15.53 -8.19 -18.34
N PRO A 114 15.73 -9.35 -19.01
CA PRO A 114 15.43 -10.66 -18.42
C PRO A 114 16.19 -10.99 -17.13
N SER A 115 17.27 -10.27 -16.83
CA SER A 115 18.07 -10.41 -15.60
C SER A 115 17.59 -9.51 -14.46
N LEU A 116 16.49 -8.78 -14.65
CA LEU A 116 15.90 -7.97 -13.59
C LEU A 116 15.45 -8.87 -12.44
N PRO A 117 15.66 -8.46 -11.18
CA PRO A 117 15.16 -9.20 -10.04
C PRO A 117 13.61 -9.16 -10.01
N ASP A 118 12.98 -10.18 -9.42
CA ASP A 118 11.52 -10.35 -9.42
C ASP A 118 10.75 -9.14 -8.86
N TRP A 119 11.33 -8.42 -7.91
CA TRP A 119 10.72 -7.21 -7.35
C TRP A 119 10.61 -6.06 -8.37
N MET A 120 11.41 -6.08 -9.44
CA MET A 120 11.35 -5.15 -10.58
C MET A 120 10.43 -5.61 -11.71
N ILE A 121 9.81 -6.78 -11.63
CA ILE A 121 8.85 -7.27 -12.63
C ILE A 121 7.44 -7.07 -12.10
N LEU A 122 6.61 -6.31 -12.78
CA LEU A 122 5.21 -6.15 -12.44
C LEU A 122 4.43 -7.41 -12.83
N THR A 123 3.67 -7.96 -11.90
CA THR A 123 2.94 -9.22 -12.05
C THR A 123 1.47 -9.04 -11.67
N ALA A 124 0.60 -9.95 -12.13
CA ALA A 124 -0.83 -9.91 -11.80
C ALA A 124 -1.09 -9.94 -10.28
N PRO A 125 -0.37 -10.76 -9.48
CA PRO A 125 -0.50 -10.71 -8.03
C PRO A 125 -0.18 -9.34 -7.42
N LYS A 126 0.87 -8.64 -7.90
CA LYS A 126 1.20 -7.28 -7.43
C LYS A 126 0.10 -6.27 -7.72
N ILE A 127 -0.51 -6.35 -8.91
CA ILE A 127 -1.65 -5.51 -9.28
C ILE A 127 -2.86 -5.84 -8.41
N SER A 128 -3.10 -7.13 -8.15
CA SER A 128 -4.21 -7.58 -7.31
C SER A 128 -4.10 -7.11 -5.87
N CYS A 129 -2.90 -7.20 -5.29
CA CYS A 129 -2.58 -6.63 -3.98
C CYS A 129 -2.85 -5.11 -3.97
N TRP A 130 -2.31 -4.37 -4.95
CA TRP A 130 -2.56 -2.93 -5.07
C TRP A 130 -4.07 -2.60 -5.12
N TYR A 131 -4.81 -3.29 -5.98
CA TYR A 131 -6.25 -3.08 -6.16
C TYR A 131 -7.01 -3.33 -4.85
N SER A 132 -6.70 -4.42 -4.17
CA SER A 132 -7.38 -4.84 -2.93
C SER A 132 -7.20 -3.81 -1.81
N HIS A 133 -5.97 -3.31 -1.60
CA HIS A 133 -5.73 -2.25 -0.63
C HIS A 133 -6.38 -0.92 -1.03
N VAL A 134 -6.33 -0.53 -2.31
CA VAL A 134 -7.01 0.68 -2.79
C VAL A 134 -8.53 0.59 -2.57
N SER A 135 -9.13 -0.59 -2.80
CA SER A 135 -10.54 -0.85 -2.53
C SER A 135 -10.87 -0.69 -1.03
N ALA A 136 -10.06 -1.28 -0.15
CA ALA A 136 -10.24 -1.14 1.30
C ALA A 136 -10.10 0.32 1.76
N ILE A 137 -9.11 1.06 1.25
CA ILE A 137 -8.90 2.48 1.55
C ILE A 137 -10.11 3.31 1.08
N ARG A 138 -10.64 3.04 -0.12
CA ARG A 138 -11.86 3.68 -0.65
C ARG A 138 -13.06 3.41 0.24
N GLN A 139 -13.23 2.17 0.72
CA GLN A 139 -14.31 1.84 1.64
C GLN A 139 -14.21 2.64 2.94
N PHE A 140 -13.01 2.78 3.53
CA PHE A 140 -12.82 3.63 4.71
C PHE A 140 -13.22 5.07 4.45
N ILE A 141 -12.73 5.68 3.37
CA ILE A 141 -13.03 7.07 2.99
C ILE A 141 -14.53 7.27 2.69
N GLY A 142 -15.20 6.25 2.15
CA GLY A 142 -16.61 6.31 1.76
C GLY A 142 -17.61 6.01 2.88
N ARG A 143 -17.15 5.74 4.13
CA ARG A 143 -18.06 5.49 5.25
C ARG A 143 -18.91 6.74 5.55
N VAL A 144 -20.17 6.50 5.92
CA VAL A 144 -21.05 7.57 6.38
C VAL A 144 -20.60 8.02 7.78
N ASN A 145 -20.68 9.33 8.06
CA ASN A 145 -20.33 9.94 9.35
C ASN A 145 -18.85 9.87 9.74
N THR A 146 -17.92 9.77 8.78
CA THR A 146 -16.49 9.88 9.12
C THR A 146 -16.14 11.28 9.61
N THR A 147 -15.31 11.38 10.65
CA THR A 147 -14.75 12.65 11.14
C THR A 147 -13.26 12.78 10.80
N PRO A 148 -12.70 14.00 10.78
CA PRO A 148 -11.26 14.21 10.50
C PRO A 148 -10.31 13.45 11.43
N GLU A 149 -10.77 13.08 12.62
CA GLU A 149 -10.02 12.35 13.65
C GLU A 149 -10.08 10.83 13.46
N ASP A 150 -10.92 10.33 12.54
CA ASP A 150 -11.05 8.90 12.32
C ASP A 150 -9.77 8.28 11.78
N VAL A 151 -9.54 7.05 12.25
CA VAL A 151 -8.41 6.21 11.89
C VAL A 151 -8.93 4.83 11.50
N ALA A 152 -8.36 4.27 10.44
CA ALA A 152 -8.55 2.87 10.10
C ALA A 152 -7.23 2.10 10.24
N VAL A 153 -7.32 0.87 10.75
CA VAL A 153 -6.22 -0.09 10.77
C VAL A 153 -6.50 -1.14 9.70
N PHE A 154 -5.53 -1.34 8.80
CA PHE A 154 -5.55 -2.31 7.72
C PHE A 154 -4.65 -3.47 8.10
N LEU A 155 -5.18 -4.68 7.99
CA LEU A 155 -4.50 -5.93 8.36
C LEU A 155 -4.72 -6.94 7.25
N GLU A 156 -3.65 -7.57 6.79
CA GLU A 156 -3.72 -8.78 5.96
C GLU A 156 -4.14 -9.98 6.83
N ASP A 157 -4.61 -11.06 6.19
CA ASP A 157 -5.22 -12.21 6.86
C ASP A 157 -4.19 -13.19 7.48
N ASP A 158 -2.93 -13.06 7.10
CA ASP A 158 -1.80 -13.88 7.49
C ASP A 158 -0.95 -13.27 8.62
N ILE A 159 -1.51 -12.38 9.44
CA ILE A 159 -0.77 -11.70 10.52
C ILE A 159 -0.84 -12.40 11.90
N ASP A 160 0.16 -12.10 12.73
CA ASP A 160 0.12 -12.24 14.20
C ASP A 160 0.37 -10.87 14.82
N MET A 161 -0.13 -10.63 16.03
CA MET A 161 0.01 -9.35 16.73
C MET A 161 0.32 -9.56 18.21
N GLU A 162 0.95 -8.56 18.84
CA GLU A 162 1.13 -8.56 20.29
C GLU A 162 -0.23 -8.67 21.00
N ARG A 163 -0.35 -9.57 21.97
CA ARG A 163 -1.58 -9.69 22.78
C ARG A 163 -1.93 -8.37 23.48
N ASP A 164 -0.91 -7.65 23.94
CA ASP A 164 -1.02 -6.37 24.61
C ASP A 164 -0.96 -5.15 23.65
N ILE A 165 -1.16 -5.35 22.34
CA ILE A 165 -1.07 -4.29 21.32
C ILE A 165 -1.86 -3.02 21.70
N GLU A 166 -3.05 -3.15 22.28
CA GLU A 166 -3.86 -1.99 22.67
C GLU A 166 -3.18 -1.14 23.75
N ILE A 167 -2.57 -1.80 24.74
CA ILE A 167 -1.82 -1.12 25.79
C ILE A 167 -0.63 -0.41 25.15
N ARG A 168 0.15 -1.11 24.32
CA ARG A 168 1.33 -0.52 23.64
C ARG A 168 0.95 0.68 22.79
N MET A 169 -0.07 0.54 21.94
CA MET A 169 -0.53 1.62 21.07
C MET A 169 -1.03 2.80 21.89
N ARG A 170 -1.79 2.61 22.98
CA ARG A 170 -2.25 3.70 23.85
C ARG A 170 -1.10 4.56 24.40
N HIS A 171 0.07 3.97 24.67
CA HIS A 171 1.23 4.69 25.18
C HIS A 171 1.98 5.49 24.10
N ILE A 172 2.04 4.96 22.88
CA ILE A 172 2.84 5.57 21.82
C ILE A 172 2.04 6.47 20.88
N TRP A 173 0.74 6.20 20.69
CA TRP A 173 -0.13 6.96 19.81
C TRP A 173 -0.13 8.48 20.10
N PRO A 174 -0.14 8.94 21.37
CA PRO A 174 -0.09 10.36 21.68
C PRO A 174 1.20 11.08 21.23
N SER A 175 2.27 10.34 20.90
CA SER A 175 3.51 10.93 20.37
C SER A 175 3.44 11.27 18.89
N LEU A 176 2.41 10.81 18.16
CA LEU A 176 2.26 11.14 16.75
C LEU A 176 2.04 12.64 16.56
N PRO A 177 2.77 13.30 15.66
CA PRO A 177 2.59 14.72 15.41
C PRO A 177 1.27 14.98 14.66
N HIS A 178 0.71 16.18 14.81
CA HIS A 178 -0.45 16.59 14.03
C HIS A 178 -0.21 16.45 12.52
N GLY A 179 -1.24 15.98 11.80
CA GLY A 179 -1.20 15.79 10.35
C GLY A 179 -0.31 14.62 9.90
N TRP A 180 -0.17 13.58 10.72
CA TRP A 180 0.38 12.29 10.29
C TRP A 180 -0.59 11.60 9.32
N ASP A 181 -0.03 10.82 8.40
CA ASP A 181 -0.80 10.19 7.32
C ASP A 181 -0.94 8.69 7.52
N MET A 182 0.18 8.04 7.84
CA MET A 182 0.29 6.60 7.90
C MET A 182 1.13 6.18 9.11
N VAL A 183 0.76 5.05 9.73
CA VAL A 183 1.57 4.40 10.77
C VAL A 183 1.72 2.91 10.43
N PHE A 184 2.94 2.44 10.19
CA PHE A 184 3.24 1.02 10.03
C PHE A 184 3.28 0.34 11.40
N LEU A 185 2.39 -0.64 11.60
CA LEU A 185 2.36 -1.45 12.83
C LEU A 185 3.29 -2.66 12.74
N GLY A 186 3.64 -3.04 11.51
CA GLY A 186 4.81 -3.83 11.19
C GLY A 186 5.34 -3.52 9.82
N HIS A 187 6.59 -3.93 9.58
CA HIS A 187 7.31 -3.65 8.34
C HIS A 187 8.35 -4.74 8.07
N CYS A 188 8.85 -4.77 6.85
CA CYS A 188 9.92 -5.67 6.47
C CYS A 188 11.01 -4.94 5.67
N TRP A 189 12.19 -5.55 5.58
CA TRP A 189 13.28 -5.13 4.66
C TRP A 189 13.66 -3.64 4.75
N SER A 190 13.48 -3.03 5.91
CA SER A 190 13.89 -1.65 6.15
C SER A 190 14.36 -1.49 7.59
N ASN A 191 15.25 -0.51 7.79
CA ASN A 191 15.66 -0.10 9.12
C ASN A 191 14.82 1.10 9.55
N GLU A 192 13.64 0.85 10.12
CA GLU A 192 12.76 1.94 10.58
C GLU A 192 13.24 2.62 11.87
N SER A 193 14.35 2.13 12.46
CA SER A 193 15.07 2.85 13.52
C SER A 193 16.12 3.83 12.98
N PHE A 194 16.20 4.01 11.66
CA PHE A 194 17.16 4.92 11.01
C PHE A 194 17.02 6.37 11.50
N TYR A 195 15.79 6.84 11.66
CA TYR A 195 15.49 8.13 12.30
C TYR A 195 15.24 7.94 13.79
N SER A 196 15.61 8.93 14.60
CA SER A 196 15.40 8.90 16.05
C SER A 196 13.92 8.75 16.41
N ALA A 197 13.65 8.01 17.48
CA ALA A 197 12.31 7.88 18.04
C ALA A 197 11.72 9.24 18.39
N LEU A 198 10.41 9.39 18.19
CA LEU A 198 9.67 10.54 18.70
C LEU A 198 9.70 10.56 20.23
N PRO A 199 9.74 11.74 20.86
CA PRO A 199 9.64 11.84 22.31
C PRO A 199 8.36 11.18 22.82
N SER A 200 8.49 10.26 23.77
CA SER A 200 7.34 9.69 24.49
C SER A 200 6.99 10.56 25.68
N SER A 201 5.69 10.84 25.86
CA SER A 201 5.18 11.68 26.94
C SER A 201 5.19 10.99 28.32
N GLN A 202 5.57 9.71 28.41
CA GLN A 202 5.44 8.94 29.65
C GLN A 202 6.76 8.34 30.16
N LEU A 203 7.00 8.59 31.45
CA LEU A 203 8.20 8.25 32.24
C LEU A 203 8.22 6.82 32.81
N TYR A 204 7.26 5.95 32.48
CA TYR A 204 7.12 4.63 33.13
C TYR A 204 7.75 3.50 32.32
N ASP A 205 8.77 2.84 32.88
CA ASP A 205 9.48 1.69 32.31
C ASP A 205 8.56 0.47 32.25
N LEU A 206 7.85 0.31 31.13
CA LEU A 206 7.26 -0.97 30.76
C LEU A 206 8.34 -1.86 30.14
N PRO A 207 8.38 -3.17 30.44
CA PRO A 207 9.44 -4.07 29.97
C PRO A 207 9.52 -4.26 28.45
N THR A 208 8.48 -3.87 27.71
CA THR A 208 8.35 -4.11 26.26
C THR A 208 7.95 -2.82 25.54
N ARG A 209 8.88 -1.87 25.43
CA ARG A 209 8.62 -0.59 24.78
C ARG A 209 8.79 -0.70 23.27
N SER A 210 7.67 -0.59 22.55
CA SER A 210 7.70 -0.08 21.19
C SER A 210 7.81 1.44 21.23
N HIS A 211 8.47 1.99 20.22
CA HIS A 211 8.62 3.42 19.99
C HIS A 211 8.07 3.76 18.61
N ILE A 212 7.70 5.02 18.40
CA ILE A 212 7.33 5.53 17.08
C ILE A 212 8.53 6.25 16.50
N HIS A 213 8.90 5.88 15.29
CA HIS A 213 9.95 6.52 14.51
C HIS A 213 9.35 7.11 13.23
N PRO A 214 9.84 8.25 12.72
CA PRO A 214 9.56 8.63 11.34
C PRO A 214 9.93 7.47 10.40
N SER A 215 9.04 7.14 9.46
CA SER A 215 9.31 6.04 8.55
C SER A 215 10.44 6.40 7.59
N TYR A 216 11.28 5.43 7.26
CA TYR A 216 12.35 5.61 6.28
C TYR A 216 11.95 5.04 4.92
N SER A 217 11.77 3.72 4.84
CA SER A 217 11.43 3.04 3.57
C SER A 217 10.73 1.70 3.83
N PRO A 218 9.63 1.68 4.60
CA PRO A 218 8.98 0.46 5.04
C PRO A 218 8.51 -0.38 3.85
N ARG A 219 8.72 -1.69 3.93
CA ARG A 219 8.16 -2.69 2.99
C ARG A 219 7.15 -3.58 3.69
N CYS A 220 6.45 -4.39 2.89
CA CYS A 220 5.24 -5.13 3.29
C CYS A 220 4.05 -4.20 3.58
N THR A 221 2.84 -4.72 3.42
CA THR A 221 1.57 -4.02 3.66
C THR A 221 0.69 -4.75 4.67
N HIS A 222 1.27 -5.70 5.40
CA HIS A 222 0.54 -6.62 6.28
C HIS A 222 -0.16 -5.92 7.44
N ALA A 223 0.36 -4.79 7.93
CA ALA A 223 -0.28 -4.04 9.00
C ALA A 223 0.11 -2.55 9.02
N TYR A 224 -0.87 -1.69 8.74
CA TYR A 224 -0.69 -0.24 8.82
C TYR A 224 -1.99 0.46 9.21
N ALA A 225 -1.88 1.67 9.74
CA ALA A 225 -2.99 2.55 10.05
C ALA A 225 -2.94 3.81 9.19
N LEU A 226 -4.11 4.36 8.88
CA LEU A 226 -4.26 5.62 8.15
C LEU A 226 -5.18 6.57 8.92
N SER A 227 -4.78 7.83 9.03
CA SER A 227 -5.72 8.90 9.36
C SER A 227 -6.65 9.13 8.17
N LEU A 228 -7.85 9.69 8.37
CA LEU A 228 -8.76 9.98 7.26
C LEU A 228 -8.09 10.87 6.19
N SER A 229 -7.39 11.92 6.60
CA SER A 229 -6.67 12.79 5.67
C SER A 229 -5.51 12.08 4.96
N GLY A 230 -4.78 11.23 5.68
CA GLY A 230 -3.73 10.37 5.12
C GLY A 230 -4.28 9.39 4.08
N ALA A 231 -5.42 8.77 4.36
CA ALA A 231 -6.10 7.86 3.43
C ALA A 231 -6.50 8.58 2.13
N ARG A 232 -7.10 9.77 2.24
CA ARG A 232 -7.45 10.60 1.07
C ARG A 232 -6.21 11.00 0.27
N ARG A 233 -5.13 11.44 0.94
CA ARG A 233 -3.87 11.81 0.30
C ARG A 233 -3.24 10.62 -0.42
N LEU A 234 -3.15 9.48 0.26
CA LEU A 234 -2.60 8.26 -0.29
C LEU A 234 -3.39 7.82 -1.54
N LEU A 235 -4.72 7.77 -1.44
CA LEU A 235 -5.57 7.35 -2.54
C LEU A 235 -5.40 8.23 -3.78
N GLN A 236 -5.28 9.56 -3.61
CA GLN A 236 -5.01 10.46 -4.75
C GLN A 236 -3.71 10.11 -5.48
N HIS A 237 -2.64 9.79 -4.75
CA HIS A 237 -1.39 9.37 -5.37
C HIS A 237 -1.53 8.00 -6.04
N LEU A 238 -2.12 7.02 -5.34
CA LEU A 238 -2.26 5.65 -5.85
C LEU A 238 -3.16 5.54 -7.09
N ARG A 239 -4.07 6.50 -7.30
CA ARG A 239 -4.95 6.53 -8.48
C ARG A 239 -4.51 7.48 -9.58
N HIS A 240 -3.41 8.22 -9.39
CA HIS A 240 -2.89 9.13 -10.41
C HIS A 240 -2.36 8.29 -11.59
N PRO A 241 -2.95 8.35 -12.80
CA PRO A 241 -2.71 7.36 -13.85
C PRO A 241 -1.24 7.09 -14.23
N PRO A 242 -0.35 8.10 -14.30
CA PRO A 242 1.06 7.85 -14.57
C PRO A 242 1.83 7.11 -13.45
N PHE A 243 1.30 7.09 -12.22
CA PHE A 243 1.87 6.39 -11.06
C PHE A 243 1.13 5.10 -10.70
N ALA A 244 -0.19 5.06 -10.91
CA ALA A 244 -1.07 3.97 -10.52
C ALA A 244 -0.59 2.63 -11.10
N TYR A 245 -0.50 1.61 -10.24
CA TYR A 245 -0.08 0.25 -10.61
C TYR A 245 1.29 0.17 -11.32
N SER A 246 2.14 1.19 -11.18
CA SER A 246 3.43 1.23 -11.86
C SER A 246 4.49 0.30 -11.26
N ARG A 247 4.24 -0.22 -10.04
CA ARG A 247 5.14 -1.05 -9.23
C ARG A 247 4.33 -1.83 -8.17
N ALA A 248 4.98 -2.62 -7.31
CA ALA A 248 4.30 -3.22 -6.17
C ALA A 248 3.82 -2.14 -5.16
N LEU A 249 2.74 -2.41 -4.42
CA LEU A 249 2.14 -1.40 -3.54
C LEU A 249 3.07 -0.92 -2.43
N ASP A 250 3.80 -1.84 -1.79
CA ASP A 250 4.79 -1.52 -0.77
C ASP A 250 5.92 -0.63 -1.30
N GLN A 251 6.34 -0.84 -2.55
CA GLN A 251 7.29 0.03 -3.24
C GLN A 251 6.73 1.41 -3.53
N ALA A 252 5.44 1.51 -3.83
CA ALA A 252 4.78 2.81 -3.96
C ALA A 252 4.69 3.55 -2.63
N PHE A 253 4.37 2.86 -1.52
CA PHE A 253 4.35 3.49 -0.20
C PHE A 253 5.73 4.01 0.17
N SER A 254 6.76 3.17 0.07
CA SER A 254 8.16 3.54 0.31
C SER A 254 8.57 4.77 -0.52
N TRP A 255 8.28 4.79 -1.83
CA TRP A 255 8.58 5.96 -2.66
C TRP A 255 7.84 7.23 -2.23
N LEU A 256 6.54 7.13 -1.92
CA LEU A 256 5.74 8.28 -1.47
C LEU A 256 6.23 8.83 -0.12
N ILE A 257 6.80 7.99 0.74
CA ILE A 257 7.41 8.38 2.02
C ILE A 257 8.75 9.07 1.76
N GLU A 258 9.65 8.43 1.01
CA GLU A 258 10.99 8.95 0.70
C GLU A 258 10.94 10.27 -0.07
N SER A 259 9.96 10.43 -0.97
CA SER A 259 9.72 11.67 -1.72
C SER A 259 8.99 12.77 -0.92
N GLY A 260 8.68 12.51 0.36
CA GLY A 260 8.04 13.49 1.26
C GLY A 260 6.56 13.74 0.98
N ARG A 261 5.89 12.85 0.25
CA ARG A 261 4.47 12.97 -0.12
C ARG A 261 3.53 12.43 0.94
N LEU A 262 4.02 11.53 1.79
CA LEU A 262 3.31 11.01 2.94
C LEU A 262 4.12 11.21 4.20
N ARG A 263 3.45 11.69 5.25
CA ARG A 263 4.01 11.78 6.59
C ARG A 263 3.77 10.46 7.33
N ALA A 264 4.67 9.50 7.12
CA ALA A 264 4.56 8.16 7.69
C ALA A 264 5.44 7.95 8.92
N PHE A 265 4.99 7.07 9.80
CA PHE A 265 5.72 6.64 10.99
C PHE A 265 5.68 5.12 11.12
N SER A 266 6.64 4.55 11.83
CA SER A 266 6.78 3.10 12.02
C SER A 266 6.91 2.79 13.50
N VAL A 267 6.22 1.74 13.94
CA VAL A 267 6.33 1.20 15.30
C VAL A 267 7.53 0.25 15.35
N VAL A 268 8.47 0.51 16.26
CA VAL A 268 9.71 -0.27 16.40
C VAL A 268 9.95 -0.66 17.88
N PRO A 269 10.11 -1.95 18.22
CA PRO A 269 9.85 -3.11 17.38
C PRO A 269 8.38 -3.19 16.95
N SER A 270 8.14 -3.83 15.79
CA SER A 270 6.82 -4.06 15.23
C SER A 270 5.91 -4.79 16.22
N VAL A 271 4.64 -4.40 16.24
CA VAL A 271 3.60 -4.99 17.10
C VAL A 271 2.66 -5.92 16.34
N VAL A 272 2.80 -5.97 15.01
CA VAL A 272 2.13 -6.90 14.11
C VAL A 272 3.16 -7.44 13.12
N ILE A 273 3.22 -8.76 12.94
CA ILE A 273 4.14 -9.40 11.99
C ILE A 273 3.36 -10.28 11.00
N GLN A 274 3.93 -10.50 9.83
CA GLN A 274 3.42 -11.48 8.88
C GLN A 274 3.81 -12.90 9.30
N ARG A 275 2.83 -13.79 9.40
CA ARG A 275 3.04 -15.23 9.68
C ARG A 275 3.46 -15.92 8.39
N LYS A 276 4.69 -16.39 8.35
CA LYS A 276 5.26 -17.08 7.18
C LYS A 276 4.93 -18.57 7.21
N VAL A 277 3.65 -18.91 7.36
CA VAL A 277 3.16 -20.29 7.52
C VAL A 277 2.72 -20.87 6.16
N LEU A 278 2.38 -20.00 5.20
CA LEU A 278 1.99 -20.36 3.84
C LEU A 278 2.92 -19.69 2.81
N SER A 279 2.86 -20.16 1.57
CA SER A 279 3.56 -19.56 0.43
C SER A 279 2.99 -18.20 0.08
N SER A 280 3.86 -17.26 -0.29
CA SER A 280 3.44 -15.95 -0.78
C SER A 280 2.99 -16.05 -2.23
N ASP A 281 1.78 -15.57 -2.52
CA ASP A 281 1.26 -15.50 -3.89
C ASP A 281 1.82 -14.32 -4.69
N ILE A 282 2.47 -13.37 -4.01
CA ILE A 282 3.03 -12.15 -4.63
C ILE A 282 4.46 -12.36 -5.14
N PHE A 283 5.28 -13.13 -4.41
CA PHE A 283 6.66 -13.45 -4.78
C PHE A 283 6.79 -14.94 -5.12
N PRO A 284 6.88 -15.31 -6.40
CA PRO A 284 7.09 -16.69 -6.80
C PRO A 284 8.52 -17.15 -6.47
N GLY A 285 8.71 -17.76 -5.29
CA GLY A 285 9.98 -18.35 -4.85
C GLY A 285 9.92 -19.01 -3.45
N SER A 286 10.63 -20.14 -3.26
CA SER A 286 10.79 -21.02 -2.07
C SER A 286 9.58 -21.33 -1.15
N GLY A 287 8.38 -20.84 -1.46
CA GLY A 287 7.14 -21.25 -0.79
C GLY A 287 6.91 -20.69 0.61
N VAL A 288 7.69 -19.70 1.08
CA VAL A 288 7.49 -19.05 2.40
C VAL A 288 7.70 -17.53 2.40
N GLY A 289 7.79 -16.90 1.22
CA GLY A 289 8.06 -15.47 1.09
C GLY A 289 9.46 -15.09 1.56
N SER A 290 9.65 -13.83 1.98
CA SER A 290 10.95 -13.28 2.41
C SER A 290 11.65 -14.05 3.55
N ALA A 291 12.99 -14.02 3.61
CA ALA A 291 13.79 -14.50 4.75
C ALA A 291 13.77 -13.59 6.00
N TRP A 292 13.39 -12.31 5.88
CA TRP A 292 13.24 -11.38 7.00
C TRP A 292 12.30 -11.97 8.06
N ARG A 293 12.66 -11.88 9.34
CA ARG A 293 11.80 -12.32 10.44
C ARG A 293 11.85 -11.25 11.51
N GLU A 294 10.67 -10.75 11.85
CA GLU A 294 10.44 -10.03 13.08
C GLU A 294 9.85 -10.99 14.10
N HIS A 295 10.02 -10.67 15.38
CA HIS A 295 9.51 -11.47 16.47
C HIS A 295 8.63 -10.59 17.37
N LEU A 296 7.48 -11.13 17.75
CA LEU A 296 6.64 -10.57 18.80
C LEU A 296 7.13 -11.07 20.15
N VAL A 297 6.94 -10.28 21.21
CA VAL A 297 7.27 -10.72 22.57
C VAL A 297 6.23 -11.73 23.05
N ASN A 298 4.95 -11.48 22.78
CA ASN A 298 3.85 -12.34 23.20
C ASN A 298 2.73 -12.29 22.16
N GLY A 299 2.93 -12.98 21.03
CA GLY A 299 1.96 -13.09 19.95
C GLY A 299 0.65 -13.76 20.37
N VAL A 300 -0.44 -13.46 19.68
CA VAL A 300 -1.73 -14.12 19.92
C VAL A 300 -1.59 -15.63 19.70
N PHE A 301 -0.85 -16.03 18.65
CA PHE A 301 -0.64 -17.44 18.29
C PHE A 301 0.53 -18.12 19.03
N GLY A 302 1.15 -17.44 19.99
CA GLY A 302 2.31 -17.93 20.74
C GLY A 302 3.60 -17.20 20.36
N ALA A 303 4.69 -17.54 21.06
CA ALA A 303 6.06 -17.12 20.72
C ALA A 303 6.73 -18.15 19.80
#